data_AF-A0A5A9XJ75-F1
#
_entry.id   AF-A0A5A9XJ75-F1
#
_cell.length_a   1.000
_cell.length_b   1.000
_cell.length_c   1.000
_cell.angle_alpha   90.00
_cell.angle_beta   90.00
_cell.angle_gamma   90.00
#
_symmetry.space_group_name_H-M   'P 1'
#
loop_
_entity.id
_entity.type
_entity.pdbx_description
1 polymer ?
#
loop_
_entity_poly.entity_id
_entity_poly.type
_entity_poly.pdbx_seq_one_letter_code
_entity_poly.pdbx_strand_id
1 'polypeptide(L)'
;MTAVAWVVFIAAAILEVGGDAVIRKGLRGSAIWFIISGFLMLGCYGVVVNTLKWDFSRLLGVYVAIFALVSVLAGRFVFKETIPPSTWIGLAIIVVGGVVIQAGRG
;
A
#
# COMPACT_ATOMS: atom_id res chain seq x y z
N MET A 1 -13.93 -2.27 -18.73
CA MET A 1 -12.51 -2.12 -18.33
C MET A 1 -12.32 -1.83 -16.83
N THR A 2 -13.28 -2.18 -15.97
CA THR A 2 -13.29 -1.77 -14.55
C THR A 2 -12.83 -2.89 -13.60
N ALA A 3 -13.27 -4.14 -13.79
CA ALA A 3 -12.93 -5.25 -12.89
C ALA A 3 -11.43 -5.59 -12.86
N VAL A 4 -10.77 -5.54 -14.03
CA VAL A 4 -9.32 -5.82 -14.12
C VAL A 4 -8.51 -4.77 -13.37
N ALA A 5 -8.89 -3.49 -13.44
CA ALA A 5 -8.22 -2.42 -12.70
C ALA A 5 -8.34 -2.63 -11.18
N TRP A 6 -9.53 -3.00 -10.68
CA TRP A 6 -9.73 -3.31 -9.26
C TRP A 6 -8.94 -4.55 -8.80
N VAL A 7 -8.90 -5.60 -9.61
CA VAL A 7 -8.12 -6.81 -9.30
C VAL A 7 -6.62 -6.50 -9.28
N VAL A 8 -6.13 -5.75 -10.25
CA VAL A 8 -4.74 -5.27 -10.29
C VAL A 8 -4.44 -4.41 -9.07
N PHE A 9 -5.38 -3.57 -8.62
CA PHE A 9 -5.22 -2.72 -7.44
C PHE A 9 -5.17 -3.50 -6.12
N ILE A 10 -6.00 -4.53 -5.98
CA ILE A 10 -5.99 -5.40 -4.80
C ILE A 10 -4.72 -6.25 -4.79
N ALA A 11 -4.34 -6.83 -5.93
CA ALA A 11 -3.11 -7.59 -6.06
C ALA A 11 -1.88 -6.71 -5.76
N ALA A 12 -1.90 -5.47 -6.24
CA ALA A 12 -0.94 -4.42 -5.94
C ALA A 12 -0.78 -4.16 -4.44
N ALA A 13 -1.88 -3.88 -3.73
CA ALA A 13 -1.84 -3.59 -2.30
C ALA A 13 -1.32 -4.80 -1.49
N ILE A 14 -1.68 -6.02 -1.88
CA ILE A 14 -1.17 -7.25 -1.26
C ILE A 14 0.34 -7.39 -1.50
N LEU A 15 0.80 -7.13 -2.73
CA LEU A 15 2.19 -7.29 -3.12
C LEU A 15 3.09 -6.23 -2.46
N GLU A 16 2.58 -5.01 -2.34
CA GLU A 16 3.26 -3.90 -1.67
C GLU A 16 3.47 -4.21 -0.18
N VAL A 17 2.39 -4.56 0.52
CA VAL A 17 2.47 -4.88 1.94
C VAL A 17 3.23 -6.18 2.22
N GLY A 18 3.14 -7.15 1.32
CA GLY A 18 3.98 -8.35 1.34
C GLY A 18 5.46 -8.03 1.14
N GLY A 19 5.79 -7.13 0.19
CA GLY A 19 7.14 -6.66 -0.09
C GLY A 19 7.77 -5.94 1.10
N ASP A 20 7.04 -5.01 1.72
CA ASP A 20 7.48 -4.33 2.95
C ASP A 20 7.71 -5.32 4.09
N ALA A 21 6.83 -6.31 4.23
CA ALA A 21 6.98 -7.31 5.28
C ALA A 21 8.23 -8.18 5.08
N VAL A 22 8.51 -8.54 3.83
CA VAL A 22 9.67 -9.33 3.42
C VAL A 22 10.97 -8.53 3.59
N ILE A 23 10.99 -7.23 3.23
CA ILE A 23 12.14 -6.35 3.49
C ILE A 23 12.40 -6.22 4.99
N ARG A 24 11.35 -6.01 5.80
CA ARG A 24 11.48 -5.89 7.26
C ARG A 24 12.03 -7.17 7.89
N LYS A 25 11.61 -8.34 7.39
CA LYS A 25 12.16 -9.64 7.79
C LYS A 25 13.63 -9.80 7.38
N GLY A 26 13.99 -9.37 6.17
CA GLY A 26 15.37 -9.36 5.67
C GLY A 26 16.29 -8.46 6.49
N LEU A 27 15.84 -7.26 6.86
CA LEU A 27 16.59 -6.31 7.69
C LEU A 27 16.79 -6.81 9.13
N ARG A 28 15.80 -7.48 9.73
CA ARG A 28 15.92 -8.06 11.07
C ARG A 28 16.76 -9.35 11.12
N GLY A 29 16.82 -10.10 10.03
CA GLY A 29 17.54 -11.37 9.94
C GLY A 29 18.88 -11.34 9.20
N SER A 30 19.35 -10.16 8.76
CA SER A 30 20.53 -9.99 7.91
C SER A 30 20.53 -10.86 6.65
N ALA A 31 19.33 -11.06 6.07
CA ALA A 31 19.14 -11.92 4.91
C ALA A 31 18.84 -11.07 3.67
N ILE A 32 19.92 -10.67 2.99
CA ILE A 32 19.91 -9.78 1.81
C ILE A 32 18.95 -10.26 0.70
N TRP A 33 18.78 -11.57 0.56
CA TRP A 33 17.86 -12.19 -0.40
C TRP A 33 16.40 -11.80 -0.19
N PHE A 34 15.95 -11.69 1.07
CA PHE A 34 14.61 -11.21 1.37
C PHE A 34 14.47 -9.73 0.98
N ILE A 35 15.48 -8.90 1.26
CA ILE A 35 15.47 -7.48 0.90
C ILE A 35 15.34 -7.29 -0.62
N ILE A 36 16.15 -8.01 -1.41
CA ILE A 36 16.12 -7.94 -2.88
C ILE A 36 14.77 -8.42 -3.43
N SER A 37 14.20 -9.49 -2.87
CA SER A 37 12.90 -10.01 -3.30
C SER A 37 11.76 -9.02 -3.03
N GLY A 38 11.75 -8.35 -1.87
CA GLY A 38 10.75 -7.33 -1.57
C GLY A 38 10.92 -6.07 -2.42
N PHE A 39 12.17 -5.69 -2.73
CA PHE A 39 12.45 -4.59 -3.65
C PHE A 39 11.94 -4.87 -5.07
N LEU A 40 12.16 -6.09 -5.58
CA LEU A 40 11.63 -6.52 -6.88
C LEU A 40 10.09 -6.54 -6.90
N MET A 41 9.46 -7.03 -5.83
CA MET A 41 8.00 -7.00 -5.69
C MET A 41 7.49 -5.55 -5.75
N LEU A 42 8.03 -4.65 -4.92
CA LEU A 42 7.65 -3.24 -4.90
C LEU A 42 7.91 -2.54 -6.24
N GLY A 43 9.04 -2.83 -6.89
CA GLY A 43 9.39 -2.28 -8.20
C GLY A 43 8.45 -2.72 -9.31
N CYS A 44 8.17 -4.03 -9.43
CA CYS A 44 7.21 -4.55 -10.42
C CYS A 44 5.81 -3.99 -10.18
N TYR A 45 5.41 -3.89 -8.92
CA TYR A 45 4.15 -3.29 -8.54
C TYR A 45 4.05 -1.82 -8.96
N GLY A 46 5.05 -1.00 -8.64
CA GLY A 46 5.07 0.42 -8.99
C GLY A 46 4.96 0.67 -10.50
N VAL A 47 5.58 -0.20 -11.32
CA VAL A 47 5.46 -0.15 -12.79
C VAL A 47 4.04 -0.48 -13.26
N VAL A 48 3.39 -1.49 -12.66
CA VAL A 48 2.03 -1.92 -13.03
C VAL A 48 0.98 -0.86 -12.68
N VAL A 49 1.09 -0.19 -11.53
CA VAL A 49 0.15 0.87 -11.17
C VAL A 49 0.37 2.15 -11.98
N ASN A 50 1.63 2.51 -12.29
CA ASN A 50 1.92 3.69 -13.10
C ASN A 50 1.61 3.49 -14.60
N THR A 51 1.46 2.26 -15.08
CA THR A 51 1.08 2.00 -16.49
C THR A 51 -0.44 2.10 -16.74
N LEU A 52 -1.25 2.16 -15.68
CA LEU A 52 -2.69 2.40 -15.79
C LEU A 52 -2.96 3.89 -16.05
N LYS A 53 -3.50 4.20 -17.24
CA LYS A 53 -3.91 5.56 -17.67
C LYS A 53 -5.17 6.05 -16.95
N TRP A 54 -5.12 6.17 -15.63
CA TRP A 54 -6.14 6.84 -14.83
C TRP A 54 -5.61 8.21 -14.39
N ASP A 55 -6.49 9.17 -14.10
CA ASP A 55 -6.12 10.50 -13.61
C ASP A 55 -5.19 10.40 -12.40
N PHE A 56 -3.90 10.65 -12.62
CA PHE A 56 -2.81 10.39 -11.67
C PHE A 56 -3.09 11.02 -10.30
N SER A 57 -3.65 12.23 -10.29
CA SER A 57 -3.96 12.96 -9.05
C SER A 57 -5.08 12.33 -8.23
N ARG A 58 -6.11 11.74 -8.85
CA ARG A 58 -7.18 11.02 -8.12
C ARG A 58 -6.72 9.63 -7.69
N LEU A 59 -5.96 8.96 -8.56
CA LEU A 59 -5.33 7.68 -8.29
C LEU A 59 -4.47 7.74 -7.03
N LEU A 60 -3.60 8.76 -6.95
CA LEU A 60 -2.67 8.93 -5.85
C LEU A 60 -3.38 9.07 -4.49
N GLY A 61 -4.49 9.82 -4.42
CA GLY A 61 -5.25 10.00 -3.18
C GLY A 61 -5.88 8.70 -2.66
N VAL A 62 -6.57 7.95 -3.52
CA VAL A 62 -7.18 6.66 -3.15
C VAL A 62 -6.10 5.62 -2.86
N TYR A 63 -5.03 5.63 -3.63
CA TYR A 63 -3.92 4.72 -3.48
C TYR A 63 -3.23 4.87 -2.12
N VAL A 64 -2.87 6.09 -1.72
CA VAL A 64 -2.25 6.37 -0.42
C VAL A 64 -3.18 5.95 0.73
N ALA A 65 -4.48 6.17 0.60
CA ALA A 65 -5.46 5.73 1.60
C ALA A 65 -5.53 4.21 1.75
N ILE A 66 -5.62 3.48 0.64
CA ILE A 66 -5.64 2.00 0.65
C ILE A 66 -4.30 1.47 1.17
N PHE A 67 -3.18 2.01 0.70
CA PHE A 67 -1.85 1.61 1.15
C PHE A 67 -1.69 1.77 2.68
N ALA A 68 -2.06 2.92 3.23
CA ALA A 68 -2.00 3.16 4.67
C ALA A 68 -2.87 2.16 5.45
N LEU A 69 -4.05 1.85 4.93
CA LEU A 69 -5.01 0.93 5.56
C LEU A 69 -4.48 -0.50 5.57
N VAL A 70 -3.99 -1.01 4.44
CA VAL A 70 -3.42 -2.36 4.35
C VAL A 70 -2.11 -2.45 5.14
N SER A 71 -1.28 -1.40 5.16
CA SER A 71 -0.05 -1.36 5.96
C SER A 71 -0.32 -1.46 7.46
N VAL A 72 -1.29 -0.69 7.98
CA VAL A 72 -1.67 -0.76 9.41
C VAL A 72 -2.31 -2.11 9.75
N LEU A 73 -3.16 -2.64 8.87
CA LEU A 73 -3.74 -3.98 9.03
C LEU A 73 -2.66 -5.06 9.06
N ALA A 74 -1.69 -5.03 8.16
CA ALA A 74 -0.60 -6.00 8.17
C ALA A 74 0.34 -5.83 9.36
N GLY A 75 0.62 -4.60 9.81
CA GLY A 75 1.28 -4.33 11.08
C GLY A 75 0.57 -5.03 12.25
N ARG A 76 -0.76 -4.98 12.27
CA ARG A 76 -1.57 -5.63 13.30
C ARG A 76 -1.67 -7.16 13.15
N PHE A 77 -1.90 -7.68 11.94
CA PHE A 77 -2.18 -9.10 11.72
C PHE A 77 -0.94 -9.96 11.46
N VAL A 78 0.05 -9.44 10.72
CA VAL A 78 1.28 -10.16 10.36
C VAL A 78 2.34 -9.98 11.43
N PHE A 79 2.55 -8.74 11.87
CA PHE A 79 3.57 -8.43 12.88
C PHE A 79 3.07 -8.54 14.32
N LYS A 80 1.75 -8.72 14.53
CA LYS A 80 1.10 -8.75 15.85
C LYS A 80 1.50 -7.55 16.72
N GLU A 81 1.83 -6.42 16.09
CA GLU A 81 2.20 -5.22 16.83
C GLU A 81 0.94 -4.58 17.42
N THR A 82 1.05 -4.14 18.68
CA THR A 82 0.02 -3.33 19.33
C THR A 82 0.05 -1.93 18.72
N ILE A 83 -0.77 -1.72 17.70
CA ILE A 83 -0.93 -0.43 17.03
C ILE A 83 -1.58 0.56 18.02
N PRO A 84 -0.92 1.68 18.36
CA PRO A 84 -1.46 2.64 19.32
C PRO A 84 -2.71 3.35 18.77
N PRO A 85 -3.61 3.85 19.64
CA PRO A 85 -4.85 4.51 19.23
C PRO A 85 -4.61 5.74 18.33
N SER A 86 -3.48 6.43 18.52
CA SER A 86 -3.07 7.57 17.69
C SER A 86 -2.85 7.20 16.22
N THR A 87 -2.36 6.00 15.93
CA THR A 87 -2.18 5.51 14.55
C THR A 87 -3.53 5.27 13.87
N TRP A 88 -4.55 4.84 14.60
CA TRP A 88 -5.91 4.69 14.06
C TRP A 88 -6.53 6.03 13.69
N ILE A 89 -6.28 7.07 14.50
CA ILE A 89 -6.73 8.44 14.20
C ILE A 89 -6.01 8.97 12.96
N GLY A 90 -4.68 8.77 12.88
CA GLY A 90 -3.90 9.12 11.69
C GLY A 90 -4.39 8.41 10.43
N LEU A 91 -4.70 7.12 10.54
CA LEU A 91 -5.28 6.35 9.44
C LEU A 91 -6.63 6.91 8.98
N ALA A 92 -7.51 7.27 9.93
CA ALA A 92 -8.80 7.89 9.60
C ALA A 92 -8.61 9.21 8.84
N ILE A 93 -7.64 10.04 9.23
CA ILE A 93 -7.32 11.29 8.53
C ILE A 93 -6.82 11.03 7.11
N ILE A 94 -5.95 10.04 6.91
CA ILE A 94 -5.45 9.68 5.56
C ILE A 94 -6.61 9.20 4.68
N VAL A 95 -7.50 8.38 5.21
CA VAL A 95 -8.69 7.89 4.48
C VAL A 95 -9.61 9.06 4.10
N VAL A 96 -9.88 9.97 5.04
CA VAL A 96 -10.68 11.18 4.77
C VAL A 96 -9.99 12.05 3.71
N GLY A 97 -8.68 12.25 3.79
CA GLY A 97 -7.90 12.97 2.79
C GLY A 97 -8.00 12.34 1.40
N GLY A 98 -7.89 11.01 1.31
CA GLY A 98 -8.09 10.27 0.06
C GLY A 98 -9.50 10.45 -0.52
N VAL A 99 -10.53 10.41 0.33
CA VAL A 99 -11.93 10.67 -0.08
C VAL A 99 -12.12 12.10 -0.57
N VAL A 100 -11.50 13.09 0.08
CA VAL A 100 -11.55 14.50 -0.34
C VAL A 100 -10.88 14.68 -1.71
N ILE A 101 -9.71 14.08 -1.93
CA ILE A 101 -9.00 14.12 -3.23
C ILE A 101 -9.86 13.45 -4.32
N GLN A 102 -10.53 12.34 -4.00
CA GLN A 102 -11.42 11.65 -4.94
C GLN A 102 -12.70 12.43 -5.24
N ALA A 103 -13.25 13.15 -4.23
CA ALA A 103 -14.42 14.00 -4.37
C ALA A 103 -14.12 15.34 -5.06
N GLY A 104 -12.84 15.73 -5.12
CA GLY A 104 -12.35 16.87 -5.87
C GLY A 104 -12.62 16.74 -7.37
N ARG A 105 -13.77 17.27 -7.80
CA ARG A 105 -14.09 17.57 -9.20
C ARG A 105 -13.56 18.96 -9.55
N GLY A 106 -12.24 19.07 -9.68
CA GLY A 106 -11.57 20.15 -10.42
C GLY A 106 -11.18 19.64 -11.78
#